data_AF-A0A1Q9SWB4-F1
#
_entry.id   AF-A0A1Q9SWB4-F1
#
_cell.length_a   1.000
_cell.length_b   1.000
_cell.length_c   1.000
_cell.angle_alpha   90.00
_cell.angle_beta   90.00
_cell.angle_gamma   90.00
#
_symmetry.space_group_name_H-M   'P 1'
#
loop_
_entity.id
_entity.type
_entity.pdbx_description
1 polymer ?
#
loop_
_entity_poly.entity_id
_entity_poly.type
_entity_poly.pdbx_seq_one_letter_code
_entity_poly.pdbx_strand_id
1 'polypeptide(L)'
;MRLIERRAGGYGIRLSLSDVKGISEDEVSRIVAGQPYDSLADLWHRARPSRPTAERLVLAGGLDELHRVGRRAPRPARPGARAGTATGRVGLTRRDLMLHVRDLERWSRHAASGRGRAGAARHRPAPALGAGEVAARAEGQAVGRRSWHQTSASATTQLTLQLGDDPAPLVGSGLPEMSGSEQLRAELEVLGMDVSQHVVAGFGPMLADLGVTRSRDLLSYRGGAEVLVAGAKVATQTPPVRSGRRVVFLTVDDGSGPADATFFEDVQGPYAATVFHSWLLMVRGVVRRTGPRGVSIRATAAWELGEVAQAWEFGGRTAALEVMEQAERTARLLAQEAEDASRRASEKAGAPAGRRVLLHASGFAQSPYADVAPAGEATRQPGTKLWHSSPGSPGW
;
A
#
# COMPACT_ATOMS: atom_id res chain seq x y z
N MET A 1 -18.39 -18.26 2.13
CA MET A 1 -16.95 -17.92 2.04
C MET A 1 -16.38 -17.89 3.45
N ARG A 2 -15.37 -18.70 3.79
CA ARG A 2 -14.75 -18.66 5.13
C ARG A 2 -13.87 -17.41 5.23
N LEU A 3 -14.36 -16.39 5.93
CA LEU A 3 -13.63 -15.14 6.19
C LEU A 3 -12.38 -15.37 7.08
N ILE A 4 -12.44 -16.44 7.88
CA ILE A 4 -11.42 -16.84 8.84
C ILE A 4 -10.77 -18.14 8.39
N GLU A 5 -9.45 -18.13 8.26
CA GLU A 5 -8.64 -19.31 7.95
C GLU A 5 -7.81 -19.71 9.17
N ARG A 6 -7.76 -21.02 9.45
CA ARG A 6 -6.83 -21.59 10.44
C ARG A 6 -5.49 -21.86 9.75
N ARG A 7 -4.45 -21.13 10.13
CA ARG A 7 -3.06 -21.35 9.71
C ARG A 7 -2.25 -22.03 10.84
N ALA A 8 -1.07 -22.56 10.50
CA ALA A 8 -0.19 -23.24 11.45
C ALA A 8 0.20 -22.38 12.68
N GLY A 9 0.06 -21.05 12.60
CA GLY A 9 0.31 -20.09 13.69
C GLY A 9 -0.93 -19.43 14.32
N GLY A 10 -2.16 -19.83 13.97
CA GLY A 10 -3.39 -19.25 14.54
C GLY A 10 -4.52 -19.02 13.54
N TYR A 11 -5.45 -18.11 13.85
CA TYR A 11 -6.51 -17.66 12.94
C TYR A 11 -6.06 -16.41 12.18
N GLY A 12 -6.40 -16.32 10.89
CA GLY A 12 -6.17 -15.14 10.06
C GLY A 12 -7.44 -14.70 9.35
N ILE A 13 -7.54 -13.40 9.07
CA ILE A 13 -8.61 -12.81 8.25
C ILE A 13 -8.12 -12.73 6.81
N ARG A 14 -8.93 -13.17 5.85
CA ARG A 14 -8.62 -13.04 4.41
C ARG A 14 -9.16 -11.73 3.88
N LEU A 15 -8.35 -11.01 3.11
CA LEU A 15 -8.77 -9.81 2.38
C LEU A 15 -9.75 -10.16 1.26
N SER A 16 -10.64 -9.23 0.94
CA SER A 16 -11.61 -9.42 -0.13
C SER A 16 -10.95 -9.24 -1.49
N LEU A 17 -11.42 -9.98 -2.50
CA LEU A 17 -11.05 -9.69 -3.88
C LEU A 17 -11.54 -8.30 -4.30
N SER A 18 -12.67 -7.84 -3.77
CA SER A 18 -13.25 -6.52 -4.07
C SER A 18 -12.39 -5.35 -3.58
N ASP A 19 -11.45 -5.57 -2.67
CA ASP A 19 -10.53 -4.53 -2.18
C ASP A 19 -9.43 -4.23 -3.20
N VAL A 20 -9.26 -5.08 -4.22
CA VAL A 20 -8.29 -4.87 -5.30
C VAL A 20 -8.77 -3.73 -6.18
N LYS A 21 -8.00 -2.65 -6.24
CA LYS A 21 -8.30 -1.44 -7.03
C LYS A 21 -8.69 -1.79 -8.46
N GLY A 22 -9.87 -1.34 -8.86
CA GLY A 22 -10.36 -1.42 -10.23
C GLY A 22 -10.79 -2.82 -10.70
N ILE A 23 -10.92 -3.80 -9.80
CA ILE A 23 -11.56 -5.07 -10.11
C ILE A 23 -13.08 -4.89 -10.23
N SER A 24 -13.73 -5.54 -11.21
CA SER A 24 -15.19 -5.50 -11.33
C SER A 24 -15.87 -6.64 -10.59
N GLU A 25 -17.15 -6.48 -10.24
CA GLU A 25 -17.97 -7.55 -9.63
C GLU A 25 -18.07 -8.78 -10.54
N ASP A 26 -18.09 -8.58 -11.86
CA ASP A 26 -18.08 -9.66 -12.85
C ASP A 26 -16.75 -10.43 -12.83
N GLU A 27 -15.61 -9.74 -12.73
CA GLU A 27 -14.30 -10.37 -12.58
C GLU A 27 -14.24 -11.16 -11.28
N VAL A 28 -14.67 -10.58 -10.16
CA VAL A 28 -14.75 -11.28 -8.87
C VAL A 28 -15.61 -12.53 -8.97
N SER A 29 -16.79 -12.43 -9.58
CA SER A 29 -17.72 -13.56 -9.72
C SER A 29 -17.11 -14.70 -10.54
N ARG A 30 -16.42 -14.41 -11.65
CA ARG A 30 -15.71 -15.42 -12.45
C ARG A 30 -14.53 -16.03 -11.70
N ILE A 31 -13.78 -15.22 -10.95
CA ILE A 31 -12.65 -15.69 -10.13
C ILE A 31 -13.13 -16.60 -9.00
N VAL A 32 -14.25 -16.30 -8.36
CA VAL A 32 -14.80 -17.13 -7.28
C VAL A 32 -15.40 -18.43 -7.84
N ALA A 33 -16.16 -18.35 -8.93
CA ALA A 33 -16.79 -19.52 -9.55
C ALA A 33 -15.76 -20.51 -10.16
N GLY A 34 -14.60 -20.01 -10.56
CA GLY A 34 -13.54 -20.82 -11.16
C GLY A 34 -12.57 -21.48 -10.17
N GLN A 35 -12.77 -21.35 -8.86
CA GLN A 35 -11.89 -22.01 -7.88
C GLN A 35 -12.07 -23.54 -7.85
N PRO A 36 -11.05 -24.32 -7.45
CA PRO A 36 -9.65 -23.93 -7.20
C PRO A 36 -8.85 -23.75 -8.50
N TYR A 37 -7.72 -23.03 -8.40
CA TYR A 37 -6.77 -22.79 -9.50
C TYR A 37 -5.44 -23.51 -9.25
N ASP A 38 -4.82 -23.98 -10.32
CA ASP A 38 -3.52 -24.66 -10.26
C ASP A 38 -2.33 -23.75 -10.62
N SER A 39 -2.58 -22.66 -11.35
CA SER A 39 -1.56 -21.70 -11.77
C SER A 39 -2.15 -20.34 -12.17
N LEU A 40 -1.27 -19.37 -12.45
CA LEU A 40 -1.67 -18.07 -13.01
C LEU A 40 -2.25 -18.23 -14.42
N ALA A 41 -1.70 -19.12 -15.24
CA ALA A 41 -2.26 -19.43 -16.57
C ALA A 41 -3.67 -20.05 -16.46
N ASP A 42 -3.88 -20.98 -15.52
CA ASP A 42 -5.20 -21.57 -15.28
C ASP A 42 -6.23 -20.51 -14.87
N LEU A 43 -5.87 -19.62 -13.95
CA LEU A 43 -6.71 -18.47 -13.57
C LEU A 43 -6.98 -17.55 -14.77
N TRP A 44 -5.96 -17.28 -15.59
CA TRP A 44 -6.09 -16.42 -16.77
C TRP A 44 -7.09 -16.99 -17.79
N HIS A 45 -7.02 -18.28 -18.08
CA HIS A 45 -7.89 -18.93 -19.06
C HIS A 45 -9.32 -19.13 -18.55
N ARG A 46 -9.49 -19.53 -17.28
CA ARG A 46 -10.80 -19.82 -16.69
C ARG A 46 -11.55 -18.58 -16.23
N ALA A 47 -10.88 -17.67 -15.51
CA ALA A 47 -11.53 -16.48 -14.95
C ALA A 47 -11.50 -15.27 -15.88
N ARG A 48 -10.54 -15.24 -16.83
CA ARG A 48 -10.33 -14.14 -17.78
C ARG A 48 -10.32 -12.76 -17.10
N PRO A 49 -9.42 -12.53 -16.13
CA PRO A 49 -9.23 -11.20 -15.59
C PRO A 49 -8.65 -10.28 -16.67
N SER A 50 -8.93 -8.99 -16.57
CA SER A 50 -8.18 -7.98 -17.32
C SER A 50 -6.72 -7.98 -16.88
N ARG A 51 -5.82 -7.52 -17.77
CA ARG A 51 -4.40 -7.41 -17.44
C ARG A 51 -4.14 -6.58 -16.17
N PRO A 52 -4.73 -5.38 -15.99
CA PRO A 52 -4.53 -4.61 -14.77
C PRO A 52 -4.97 -5.37 -13.52
N THR A 53 -6.09 -6.10 -13.56
CA THR A 53 -6.57 -6.92 -12.44
C THR A 53 -5.58 -8.05 -12.13
N ALA A 54 -5.08 -8.78 -13.13
CA ALA A 54 -4.10 -9.84 -12.94
C ALA A 54 -2.76 -9.32 -12.36
N GLU A 55 -2.25 -8.21 -12.89
CA GLU A 55 -1.03 -7.56 -12.38
C GLU A 55 -1.22 -7.14 -10.91
N ARG A 56 -2.36 -6.53 -10.58
CA ARG A 56 -2.69 -6.13 -9.20
C ARG A 56 -2.82 -7.31 -8.24
N LEU A 57 -3.42 -8.43 -8.68
CA LEU A 57 -3.49 -9.65 -7.88
C LEU A 57 -2.11 -10.23 -7.58
N VAL A 58 -1.17 -10.16 -8.53
CA VAL A 58 0.24 -10.54 -8.30
C VAL A 58 0.89 -9.59 -7.28
N LEU A 59 0.77 -8.28 -7.50
CA LEU A 59 1.38 -7.25 -6.66
C LEU A 59 0.88 -7.27 -5.21
N ALA A 60 -0.41 -7.53 -5.01
CA ALA A 60 -1.04 -7.68 -3.69
C ALA A 60 -0.72 -9.04 -3.03
N GLY A 61 -0.02 -9.94 -3.71
CA GLY A 61 0.33 -11.26 -3.19
C GLY A 61 -0.78 -12.31 -3.24
N GLY A 62 -1.87 -12.06 -3.98
CA GLY A 62 -3.00 -12.98 -4.11
C GLY A 62 -2.66 -14.33 -4.76
N LEU A 63 -1.48 -14.43 -5.39
CA LEU A 63 -1.00 -15.63 -6.09
C LEU A 63 0.27 -16.24 -5.45
N ASP A 64 0.72 -15.69 -4.32
CA ASP A 64 1.98 -16.09 -3.70
C ASP A 64 1.96 -17.54 -3.20
N GLU A 65 0.83 -17.96 -2.64
CA GLU A 65 0.65 -19.31 -2.13
C GLU A 65 0.63 -20.34 -3.28
N LEU A 66 -0.02 -19.97 -4.40
CA LEU A 66 -0.13 -20.79 -5.60
C LEU A 66 1.24 -21.07 -6.24
N HIS A 67 2.09 -20.04 -6.31
CA HIS A 67 3.41 -20.12 -6.96
C HIS A 67 4.58 -20.25 -6.00
N ARG A 68 4.32 -20.32 -4.68
CA ARG A 68 5.33 -20.36 -3.61
C ARG A 68 6.33 -19.21 -3.72
N VAL A 69 5.83 -18.03 -4.06
CA VAL A 69 6.63 -16.83 -4.28
C VAL A 69 7.50 -16.53 -3.06
N GLY A 70 8.76 -16.16 -3.30
CA GLY A 70 9.71 -15.82 -2.23
C GLY A 70 10.14 -16.99 -1.34
N ARG A 71 9.62 -18.21 -1.54
CA ARG A 71 10.11 -19.41 -0.85
C ARG A 71 11.34 -19.93 -1.59
N ARG A 72 12.51 -19.63 -1.03
CA ARG A 72 13.82 -20.10 -1.51
C ARG A 72 13.80 -21.63 -1.71
N ALA A 73 14.23 -22.10 -2.89
CA ALA A 73 14.64 -23.49 -3.08
C ALA A 73 15.89 -23.80 -2.22
N PRO A 74 16.18 -25.08 -1.88
CA PRO A 74 17.14 -25.43 -0.82
C PRO A 74 18.58 -24.96 -1.10
N ARG A 75 19.25 -24.59 0.00
CA ARG A 75 20.68 -24.35 0.33
C ARG A 75 21.74 -24.47 -0.79
N PRO A 76 22.77 -23.59 -0.83
CA PRO A 76 23.90 -23.72 -1.75
C PRO A 76 24.57 -25.10 -1.66
N ALA A 77 24.97 -25.63 -2.81
CA ALA A 77 25.69 -26.89 -2.93
C ALA A 77 26.92 -26.91 -2.02
N ARG A 78 27.18 -28.05 -1.37
CA ARG A 78 28.42 -28.28 -0.61
C ARG A 78 29.64 -27.97 -1.50
N PRO A 79 30.73 -27.41 -0.93
CA PRO A 79 31.98 -27.26 -1.67
C PRO A 79 32.42 -28.65 -2.17
N GLY A 80 32.58 -28.80 -3.50
CA GLY A 80 32.95 -30.06 -4.15
C GLY A 80 31.92 -30.66 -5.11
N ALA A 81 30.73 -30.08 -5.26
CA ALA A 81 29.77 -30.51 -6.28
C ALA A 81 30.22 -30.08 -7.69
N ARG A 82 30.37 -31.05 -8.61
CA ARG A 82 30.77 -30.81 -10.01
C ARG A 82 29.85 -29.79 -10.68
N ALA A 83 30.44 -28.84 -11.40
CA ALA A 83 29.81 -27.67 -12.05
C ALA A 83 28.88 -28.00 -13.24
N GLY A 84 28.07 -29.07 -13.17
CA GLY A 84 27.24 -29.51 -14.31
C GLY A 84 25.89 -30.15 -13.97
N THR A 85 25.48 -30.26 -12.70
CA THR A 85 24.22 -30.97 -12.35
C THR A 85 23.38 -30.34 -11.24
N ALA A 86 23.52 -29.03 -11.02
CA ALA A 86 22.64 -28.29 -10.11
C ALA A 86 21.97 -27.12 -10.85
N THR A 87 21.00 -27.42 -11.73
CA THR A 87 19.91 -26.48 -12.04
C THR A 87 19.02 -26.35 -10.80
N GLY A 88 19.59 -25.79 -9.73
CA GLY A 88 18.81 -25.39 -8.56
C GLY A 88 17.77 -24.39 -9.06
N ARG A 89 16.50 -24.81 -9.13
CA ARG A 89 15.42 -23.96 -9.62
C ARG A 89 15.45 -22.67 -8.80
N VAL A 90 15.74 -21.57 -9.46
CA VAL A 90 15.55 -20.24 -8.89
C VAL A 90 14.07 -20.16 -8.48
N GLY A 91 13.83 -19.78 -7.22
CA GLY A 91 12.46 -19.61 -6.72
C GLY A 91 11.73 -18.54 -7.53
N LEU A 92 10.42 -18.71 -7.73
CA LEU A 92 9.62 -17.71 -8.42
C LEU A 92 9.49 -16.45 -7.57
N THR A 93 9.52 -15.31 -8.26
CA THR A 93 9.31 -13.99 -7.67
C THR A 93 8.03 -13.35 -8.18
N ARG A 94 7.53 -12.31 -7.49
CA ARG A 94 6.41 -11.51 -8.03
C ARG A 94 6.78 -10.85 -9.35
N ARG A 95 8.06 -10.50 -9.53
CA ARG A 95 8.57 -9.97 -10.80
C ARG A 95 8.45 -10.99 -11.94
N ASP A 96 8.71 -12.27 -11.67
CA ASP A 96 8.51 -13.35 -12.65
C ASP A 96 7.02 -13.50 -13.02
N LEU A 97 6.13 -13.46 -12.03
CA LEU A 97 4.69 -13.54 -12.27
C LEU A 97 4.19 -12.34 -13.09
N MET A 98 4.69 -11.13 -12.82
CA MET A 98 4.37 -9.94 -13.59
C MET A 98 4.80 -10.04 -15.06
N LEU A 99 5.98 -10.61 -15.32
CA LEU A 99 6.41 -10.91 -16.70
C LEU A 99 5.49 -11.94 -17.35
N HIS A 100 5.11 -12.99 -16.62
CA HIS A 100 4.20 -14.01 -17.13
C HIS A 100 2.80 -13.46 -17.47
N VAL A 101 2.27 -12.51 -16.70
CA VAL A 101 1.01 -11.82 -17.04
C VAL A 101 1.14 -11.12 -18.41
N ARG A 102 2.28 -10.48 -18.70
CA ARG A 102 2.51 -9.84 -20.00
C ARG A 102 2.61 -10.86 -21.14
N ASP A 103 3.23 -12.00 -20.90
CA ASP A 103 3.32 -13.08 -21.88
C ASP A 103 1.95 -13.67 -22.20
N LEU A 104 1.12 -13.91 -21.19
CA LEU A 104 -0.27 -14.39 -21.33
C LEU A 104 -1.15 -13.38 -22.08
N GLU A 105 -1.02 -12.09 -21.80
CA GLU A 105 -1.74 -11.04 -22.55
C GLU A 105 -1.30 -11.01 -24.01
N ARG A 106 0.02 -11.04 -24.26
CA ARG A 106 0.56 -11.08 -25.62
C ARG A 106 0.03 -12.30 -26.36
N TRP A 107 0.08 -13.49 -25.76
CA TRP A 107 -0.44 -14.72 -26.34
C TRP A 107 -1.93 -14.62 -26.66
N SER A 108 -2.74 -14.15 -25.71
CA SER A 108 -4.19 -14.03 -25.89
C SER A 108 -4.56 -13.11 -27.06
N ARG A 109 -3.81 -12.01 -27.25
CA ARG A 109 -3.96 -11.13 -28.42
C ARG A 109 -3.57 -11.83 -29.73
N HIS A 110 -2.49 -12.61 -29.73
CA HIS A 110 -2.04 -13.33 -30.92
C HIS A 110 -3.03 -14.43 -31.31
N ALA A 111 -3.54 -15.19 -30.33
CA ALA A 111 -4.56 -16.22 -30.52
C ALA A 111 -5.90 -15.65 -31.04
N ALA A 112 -6.28 -14.46 -30.56
CA ALA A 112 -7.47 -13.75 -31.03
C ALA A 112 -7.30 -13.14 -32.44
N SER A 113 -6.08 -12.74 -32.82
CA SER A 113 -5.80 -12.27 -34.18
C SER A 113 -5.82 -13.44 -35.16
N GLY A 114 -6.63 -13.36 -36.23
CA GLY A 114 -6.79 -14.44 -37.22
C GLY A 114 -5.50 -14.94 -37.90
N ARG A 115 -4.35 -14.28 -37.69
CA ARG A 115 -3.02 -14.76 -38.12
C ARG A 115 -2.54 -16.00 -37.34
N GLY A 116 -2.94 -16.18 -36.08
CA GLY A 116 -2.62 -17.40 -35.31
C GLY A 116 -3.32 -18.64 -35.88
N ARG A 117 -4.56 -18.48 -36.34
CA ARG A 117 -5.30 -19.52 -37.08
C ARG A 117 -4.72 -19.79 -38.47
N ALA A 118 -4.18 -18.78 -39.16
CA ALA A 118 -3.61 -18.92 -40.50
C ALA A 118 -2.17 -19.46 -40.54
N GLY A 119 -1.40 -19.34 -39.46
CA GLY A 119 -0.05 -19.91 -39.33
C GLY A 119 -0.04 -21.44 -39.29
N ALA A 120 -1.09 -22.05 -38.72
CA ALA A 120 -1.28 -23.50 -38.71
C ALA A 120 -1.54 -24.09 -40.12
N ALA A 121 -1.96 -23.26 -41.08
CA ALA A 121 -2.22 -23.69 -42.45
C ALA A 121 -0.97 -23.70 -43.35
N ARG A 122 0.17 -23.18 -42.88
CA ARG A 122 1.45 -23.22 -43.61
C ARG A 122 2.37 -24.30 -43.03
N HIS A 123 1.86 -25.52 -42.93
CA HIS A 123 2.72 -26.68 -42.65
C HIS A 123 3.48 -27.08 -43.92
N ARG A 124 4.82 -27.00 -43.87
CA ARG A 124 5.67 -27.89 -44.68
C ARG A 124 5.28 -29.32 -44.30
N PRO A 125 5.04 -30.24 -45.27
CA PRO A 125 4.78 -31.63 -44.93
C PRO A 125 5.93 -32.16 -44.07
N ALA A 126 5.58 -32.78 -42.94
CA ALA A 126 6.57 -33.40 -42.06
C ALA A 126 7.38 -34.44 -42.86
N PRO A 127 8.69 -34.57 -42.62
CA PRO A 127 9.47 -35.64 -43.22
C PRO A 127 8.84 -36.99 -42.85
N ALA A 128 8.69 -37.88 -43.84
CA ALA A 128 8.20 -39.23 -43.60
C ALA A 128 9.20 -39.97 -42.72
N LEU A 129 8.82 -40.24 -41.47
CA LEU A 129 9.62 -41.02 -40.53
C LEU A 129 9.39 -42.51 -40.77
N GLY A 130 10.45 -43.31 -40.63
CA GLY A 130 10.36 -44.77 -40.79
C GLY A 130 9.50 -45.40 -39.70
N ALA A 131 8.88 -46.55 -40.01
CA ALA A 131 8.10 -47.31 -39.03
C ALA A 131 8.97 -47.65 -37.79
N GLY A 132 8.50 -47.26 -36.60
CA GLY A 132 9.20 -47.47 -35.33
C GLY A 132 9.99 -46.26 -34.80
N GLU A 133 10.30 -45.26 -35.63
CA GLU A 133 11.06 -44.06 -35.23
C GLU A 133 10.26 -43.15 -34.28
N VAL A 134 8.93 -43.15 -34.42
CA VAL A 134 8.00 -42.41 -33.55
C VAL A 134 7.97 -43.00 -32.14
N ALA A 135 8.01 -44.34 -32.02
CA ALA A 135 8.01 -45.02 -30.72
C ALA A 135 9.32 -44.76 -29.95
N ALA A 136 10.46 -44.82 -30.64
CA ALA A 136 11.77 -44.55 -30.06
C ALA A 136 11.92 -43.09 -29.58
N ARG A 137 11.37 -42.12 -30.32
CA ARG A 137 11.37 -40.70 -29.91
C ARG A 137 10.36 -40.39 -28.80
N ALA A 138 9.21 -41.06 -28.78
CA ALA A 138 8.20 -40.92 -27.73
C ALA A 138 8.70 -41.45 -26.37
N GLU A 139 9.45 -42.56 -26.35
CA GLU A 139 10.10 -43.07 -25.14
C GLU A 139 11.21 -42.12 -24.63
N GLY A 140 11.95 -41.49 -25.53
CA GLY A 140 12.99 -40.51 -25.17
C GLY A 140 12.46 -39.16 -24.64
N GLN A 141 11.24 -38.75 -25.03
CA GLN A 141 10.63 -37.48 -24.62
C GLN A 141 9.69 -37.59 -23.41
N ALA A 142 9.45 -38.80 -22.90
CA ALA A 142 8.59 -39.05 -21.74
C ALA A 142 9.29 -38.69 -20.41
N VAL A 143 9.70 -37.43 -20.26
CA VAL A 143 10.14 -36.85 -18.98
C VAL A 143 9.32 -35.60 -18.69
N GLY A 144 8.03 -35.78 -18.46
CA GLY A 144 7.11 -34.68 -18.14
C GLY A 144 5.88 -35.19 -17.38
N ARG A 145 5.64 -34.62 -16.20
CA ARG A 145 4.48 -34.96 -15.35
C ARG A 145 3.18 -34.74 -16.11
N ARG A 146 2.31 -35.75 -16.13
CA ARG A 146 0.99 -35.70 -16.75
C ARG A 146 0.04 -34.87 -15.89
N SER A 147 -0.42 -33.72 -16.39
CA SER A 147 -1.65 -33.08 -15.91
C SER A 147 -2.77 -33.52 -16.85
N TRP A 148 -3.58 -34.48 -16.42
CA TRP A 148 -4.80 -34.83 -17.15
C TRP A 148 -5.93 -33.91 -16.71
N HIS A 149 -6.47 -33.12 -17.63
CA HIS A 149 -7.82 -32.60 -17.49
C HIS A 149 -8.79 -33.71 -17.91
N GLN A 150 -9.63 -34.21 -17.00
CA GLN A 150 -10.80 -35.01 -17.37
C GLN A 150 -11.89 -34.04 -17.85
N THR A 151 -11.92 -33.76 -19.14
CA THR A 151 -13.10 -33.15 -19.76
C THR A 151 -14.18 -34.21 -19.86
N SER A 152 -15.36 -33.94 -19.28
CA SER A 152 -16.51 -34.83 -19.32
C SER A 152 -16.83 -35.25 -20.75
N ALA A 153 -16.81 -36.56 -20.99
CA ALA A 153 -17.08 -37.17 -22.28
C ALA A 153 -18.56 -37.03 -22.65
N SER A 154 -18.89 -36.07 -23.53
CA SER A 154 -19.94 -36.25 -24.54
C SER A 154 -19.88 -35.13 -25.58
N ALA A 155 -18.97 -35.28 -26.54
CA ALA A 155 -19.11 -34.73 -27.88
C ALA A 155 -18.07 -35.43 -28.75
N THR A 156 -18.53 -36.14 -29.78
CA THR A 156 -17.71 -36.64 -30.89
C THR A 156 -16.91 -35.48 -31.48
N THR A 157 -15.68 -35.31 -30.99
CA THR A 157 -14.81 -34.20 -31.34
C THR A 157 -13.49 -34.78 -31.83
N GLN A 158 -13.12 -34.38 -33.04
CA GLN A 158 -11.75 -34.42 -33.51
C GLN A 158 -10.88 -33.83 -32.39
N LEU A 159 -10.00 -34.65 -31.84
CA LEU A 159 -9.01 -34.22 -30.86
C LEU A 159 -8.12 -33.18 -31.54
N THR A 160 -8.38 -31.90 -31.29
CA THR A 160 -7.48 -30.82 -31.68
C THR A 160 -6.17 -31.05 -30.93
N LEU A 161 -5.21 -31.65 -31.60
CA LEU A 161 -3.85 -31.80 -31.10
C LEU A 161 -3.26 -30.39 -30.97
N GLN A 162 -3.30 -29.81 -29.76
CA GLN A 162 -2.65 -28.54 -29.47
C GLN A 162 -1.12 -28.77 -29.44
N LEU A 163 -0.53 -28.81 -30.64
CA LEU A 163 0.92 -28.77 -30.79
C LEU A 163 1.40 -27.34 -30.51
N GLY A 164 2.06 -27.17 -29.37
CA GLY A 164 3.01 -26.10 -29.10
C GLY A 164 2.41 -24.74 -28.73
N ASP A 165 2.99 -24.15 -27.69
CA ASP A 165 2.97 -22.71 -27.38
C ASP A 165 1.91 -22.20 -26.38
N ASP A 166 1.48 -23.00 -25.40
CA ASP A 166 1.17 -22.41 -24.08
C ASP A 166 2.48 -21.75 -23.56
N PRO A 167 2.51 -20.49 -23.09
CA PRO A 167 3.75 -19.88 -22.58
C PRO A 167 4.48 -20.87 -21.67
N ALA A 168 5.76 -21.10 -21.99
CA ALA A 168 6.59 -22.10 -21.34
C ALA A 168 6.40 -22.06 -19.81
N PRO A 169 6.41 -23.22 -19.13
CA PRO A 169 6.16 -23.29 -17.70
C PRO A 169 7.03 -22.26 -16.97
N LEU A 170 6.41 -21.49 -16.07
CA LEU A 170 7.05 -20.39 -15.33
C LEU A 170 8.38 -20.85 -14.73
N VAL A 171 9.49 -20.36 -15.29
CA VAL A 171 10.85 -20.57 -14.79
C VAL A 171 11.29 -19.28 -14.11
N GLY A 172 11.85 -19.38 -12.90
CA GLY A 172 12.40 -18.22 -12.20
C GLY A 172 13.52 -17.59 -13.02
N SER A 173 13.39 -16.29 -13.32
CA SER A 173 14.33 -15.57 -14.19
C SER A 173 15.66 -15.23 -13.51
N GLY A 174 15.75 -15.35 -12.19
CA GLY A 174 16.89 -14.84 -11.40
C GLY A 174 16.70 -13.42 -10.88
N LEU A 175 15.58 -12.76 -11.22
CA LEU A 175 15.27 -11.45 -10.66
C LEU A 175 15.11 -11.52 -9.14
N PRO A 176 15.53 -10.50 -8.39
CA PRO A 176 15.31 -10.45 -6.95
C PRO A 176 13.80 -10.39 -6.63
N GLU A 177 13.42 -10.82 -5.44
CA GLU A 177 12.06 -10.59 -4.92
C GLU A 177 11.87 -9.12 -4.54
N MET A 178 10.61 -8.64 -4.48
CA MET A 178 10.30 -7.28 -4.06
C MET A 178 10.83 -7.04 -2.64
N SER A 179 11.45 -5.89 -2.41
CA SER A 179 11.81 -5.46 -1.07
C SER A 179 10.54 -5.19 -0.25
N GLY A 180 10.66 -5.14 1.09
CA GLY A 180 9.52 -4.80 1.95
C GLY A 180 8.91 -3.43 1.64
N SER A 181 9.72 -2.45 1.23
CA SER A 181 9.25 -1.12 0.83
C SER A 181 8.53 -1.14 -0.52
N GLU A 182 9.04 -1.91 -1.50
CA GLU A 182 8.37 -2.11 -2.79
C GLU A 182 7.03 -2.83 -2.60
N GLN A 183 6.98 -3.85 -1.74
CA GLN A 183 5.76 -4.58 -1.44
C GLN A 183 4.73 -3.69 -0.73
N LEU A 184 5.15 -2.94 0.30
CA LEU A 184 4.27 -1.98 0.99
C LEU A 184 3.70 -0.94 0.02
N ARG A 185 4.54 -0.39 -0.87
CA ARG A 185 4.08 0.56 -1.89
C ARG A 185 3.02 -0.06 -2.80
N ALA A 186 3.24 -1.30 -3.23
CA ALA A 186 2.27 -2.04 -4.04
C ALA A 186 0.97 -2.31 -3.27
N GLU A 187 1.03 -2.71 -2.01
CA GLU A 187 -0.16 -2.91 -1.16
C GLU A 187 -0.98 -1.61 -1.02
N LEU A 188 -0.33 -0.49 -0.75
CA LEU A 188 -1.00 0.81 -0.67
C LEU A 188 -1.61 1.25 -2.01
N GLU A 189 -0.93 0.99 -3.13
CA GLU A 189 -1.43 1.34 -4.45
C GLU A 189 -2.60 0.46 -4.91
N VAL A 190 -2.53 -0.84 -4.57
CA VAL A 190 -3.48 -1.85 -5.05
C VAL A 190 -4.65 -2.04 -4.11
N LEU A 191 -4.42 -2.12 -2.81
CA LEU A 191 -5.43 -2.42 -1.79
C LEU A 191 -5.85 -1.17 -1.01
N GLY A 192 -5.07 -0.08 -1.07
CA GLY A 192 -5.33 1.09 -0.24
C GLY A 192 -5.05 0.86 1.26
N MET A 193 -4.33 -0.21 1.59
CA MET A 193 -3.97 -0.58 2.96
C MET A 193 -2.61 -1.27 3.00
N ASP A 194 -2.00 -1.19 4.17
CA ASP A 194 -0.74 -1.80 4.54
C ASP A 194 -0.99 -3.15 5.22
N VAL A 195 -0.59 -4.24 4.55
CA VAL A 195 -0.95 -5.62 4.95
C VAL A 195 0.24 -6.35 5.55
N SER A 196 1.39 -6.28 4.86
CA SER A 196 2.59 -7.01 5.29
C SER A 196 3.33 -6.33 6.43
N GLN A 197 3.30 -5.00 6.46
CA GLN A 197 3.93 -4.19 7.50
C GLN A 197 3.28 -2.81 7.56
N HIS A 198 3.24 -2.21 8.75
CA HIS A 198 2.67 -0.88 8.90
C HIS A 198 3.49 0.19 8.15
N VAL A 199 2.85 1.21 7.55
CA VAL A 199 3.57 2.24 6.76
C VAL A 199 4.67 2.97 7.54
N VAL A 200 4.48 3.12 8.85
CA VAL A 200 5.44 3.79 9.76
C VAL A 200 6.62 2.88 10.12
N ALA A 201 6.53 1.56 9.88
CA ALA A 201 7.57 0.61 10.27
C ALA A 201 8.93 0.91 9.63
N GLY A 202 8.94 1.39 8.38
CA GLY A 202 10.17 1.76 7.66
C GLY A 202 10.97 2.87 8.34
N PHE A 203 10.32 3.71 9.15
CA PHE A 203 10.95 4.81 9.88
C PHE A 203 11.52 4.39 11.24
N GLY A 204 11.38 3.11 11.63
CA GLY A 204 11.72 2.59 12.95
C GLY A 204 13.08 3.04 13.50
N PRO A 205 14.20 2.95 12.74
CA PRO A 205 15.51 3.40 13.22
C PRO A 205 15.56 4.89 13.57
N MET A 206 15.03 5.76 12.71
CA MET A 206 14.93 7.20 12.98
C MET A 206 14.05 7.48 14.19
N LEU A 207 12.86 6.85 14.25
CA LEU A 207 11.92 7.07 15.35
C LEU A 207 12.53 6.71 16.71
N ALA A 208 13.30 5.62 16.76
CA ALA A 208 14.03 5.22 17.97
C ALA A 208 15.12 6.23 18.34
N ASP A 209 15.90 6.70 17.35
CA ASP A 209 16.99 7.66 17.56
C ASP A 209 16.50 9.04 18.04
N LEU A 210 15.34 9.48 17.53
CA LEU A 210 14.67 10.72 17.95
C LEU A 210 13.88 10.58 19.27
N GLY A 211 13.79 9.37 19.85
CA GLY A 211 13.06 9.13 21.10
C GLY A 211 11.54 9.21 20.97
N VAL A 212 11.01 8.84 19.79
CA VAL A 212 9.56 8.80 19.55
C VAL A 212 8.90 7.73 20.42
N THR A 213 7.89 8.14 21.16
CA THR A 213 7.05 7.27 22.01
C THR A 213 6.02 6.56 21.14
N ARG A 214 5.93 5.23 21.26
CA ARG A 214 4.90 4.43 20.59
C ARG A 214 3.54 4.62 21.26
N SER A 215 2.47 4.49 20.49
CA SER A 215 1.10 4.64 21.00
C SER A 215 0.80 3.69 22.17
N ARG A 216 1.27 2.43 22.09
CA ARG A 216 1.12 1.43 23.17
C ARG A 216 1.77 1.84 24.50
N ASP A 217 2.80 2.67 24.46
CA ASP A 217 3.61 3.04 25.62
C ASP A 217 3.10 4.31 26.29
N LEU A 218 2.23 5.09 25.64
CA LEU A 218 1.68 6.36 26.15
C LEU A 218 0.99 6.23 27.51
N LEU A 219 0.36 5.08 27.78
CA LEU A 219 -0.30 4.81 29.07
C LEU A 219 0.67 4.76 30.26
N SER A 220 1.96 4.52 30.01
CA SER A 220 3.00 4.49 31.06
C SER A 220 3.45 5.90 31.48
N TYR A 221 3.16 6.93 30.67
CA TYR A 221 3.59 8.30 30.92
C TYR A 221 2.66 8.99 31.92
N ARG A 222 3.26 9.79 32.81
CA ARG A 222 2.52 10.66 33.73
C ARG A 222 1.94 11.85 32.97
N GLY A 223 0.83 12.39 33.50
CA GLY A 223 0.29 13.65 32.98
C GLY A 223 1.33 14.77 33.10
N GLY A 224 1.42 15.62 32.08
CA GLY A 224 2.40 16.69 31.99
C GLY A 224 3.74 16.29 31.35
N ALA A 225 3.99 15.01 31.09
CA ALA A 225 5.20 14.58 30.40
C ALA A 225 5.18 15.05 28.93
N GLU A 226 6.32 15.54 28.44
CA GLU A 226 6.50 15.83 27.01
C GLU A 226 6.79 14.52 26.26
N VAL A 227 6.14 14.35 25.12
CA VAL A 227 6.30 13.19 24.26
C VAL A 227 6.36 13.63 22.81
N LEU A 228 7.06 12.82 22.02
CA LEU A 228 7.06 12.88 20.57
C LEU A 228 6.36 11.61 20.08
N VAL A 229 5.30 11.73 19.28
CA VAL A 229 4.61 10.59 18.66
C VAL A 229 4.70 10.73 17.15
N ALA A 230 4.69 9.62 16.43
CA ALA A 230 4.67 9.64 14.97
C ALA A 230 3.75 8.53 14.44
N GLY A 231 2.99 8.84 13.39
CA GLY A 231 2.04 7.89 12.84
C GLY A 231 1.43 8.32 11.52
N ALA A 232 0.72 7.39 10.89
CA ALA A 232 -0.17 7.67 9.78
C ALA A 232 -1.46 8.31 10.31
N LYS A 233 -1.89 9.40 9.68
CA LYS A 233 -3.11 10.12 10.02
C LYS A 233 -4.34 9.27 9.69
N VAL A 234 -5.09 8.92 10.72
CA VAL A 234 -6.33 8.13 10.62
C VAL A 234 -7.54 9.05 10.60
N ALA A 235 -7.59 9.99 11.54
CA ALA A 235 -8.73 10.90 11.68
C ALA A 235 -8.27 12.33 11.91
N THR A 236 -9.02 13.27 11.35
CA THR A 236 -8.90 14.70 11.65
C THR A 236 -10.30 15.27 11.77
N GLN A 237 -10.64 15.75 12.96
CA GLN A 237 -11.93 16.33 13.27
C GLN A 237 -11.75 17.77 13.74
N THR A 238 -12.61 18.65 13.27
CA THR A 238 -12.65 20.05 13.70
C THR A 238 -14.05 20.42 14.13
N PRO A 239 -14.52 19.92 15.29
CA PRO A 239 -15.86 20.21 15.75
C PRO A 239 -16.03 21.72 15.98
N PRO A 240 -17.21 22.27 15.67
CA PRO A 240 -17.49 23.68 15.92
C PRO A 240 -17.59 23.93 17.42
N VAL A 241 -16.99 25.02 17.89
CA VAL A 241 -17.10 25.43 19.30
C VAL A 241 -17.75 26.81 19.41
N ARG A 242 -18.56 27.01 20.45
CA ARG A 242 -19.28 28.28 20.71
C ARG A 242 -18.37 29.48 20.86
N SER A 243 -17.12 29.27 21.29
CA SER A 243 -16.14 30.36 21.46
C SER A 243 -15.55 30.87 20.14
N GLY A 244 -15.82 30.22 19.00
CA GLY A 244 -15.17 30.51 17.71
C GLY A 244 -13.72 30.04 17.59
N ARG A 245 -13.15 29.48 18.67
CA ARG A 245 -11.78 28.98 18.71
C ARG A 245 -11.70 27.57 18.13
N ARG A 246 -11.18 27.38 16.92
CA ARG A 246 -11.09 26.03 16.34
C ARG A 246 -10.26 25.10 17.24
N VAL A 247 -10.65 23.83 17.35
CA VAL A 247 -9.87 22.75 17.98
C VAL A 247 -9.74 21.65 16.94
N VAL A 248 -8.52 21.13 16.74
CA VAL A 248 -8.29 19.99 15.85
C VAL A 248 -7.99 18.77 16.69
N PHE A 249 -8.83 17.74 16.55
CA PHE A 249 -8.55 16.40 17.06
C PHE A 249 -7.91 15.59 15.94
N LEU A 250 -6.68 15.17 16.17
CA LEU A 250 -5.89 14.36 15.27
C LEU A 250 -5.69 12.99 15.91
N THR A 251 -6.00 11.93 15.17
CA THR A 251 -5.63 10.56 15.56
C THR A 251 -4.57 10.05 14.61
N VAL A 252 -3.43 9.62 15.15
CA VAL A 252 -2.34 8.99 14.40
C VAL A 252 -2.18 7.53 14.82
N ASP A 253 -1.88 6.65 13.88
CA ASP A 253 -1.58 5.23 14.14
C ASP A 253 -0.13 4.93 13.76
N ASP A 254 0.57 4.21 14.62
CA ASP A 254 1.96 3.81 14.43
C ASP A 254 2.12 2.29 14.22
N GLY A 255 0.99 1.58 14.07
CA GLY A 255 0.89 0.13 13.97
C GLY A 255 0.81 -0.57 15.34
N SER A 256 0.98 0.17 16.43
CA SER A 256 0.77 -0.31 17.79
C SER A 256 -0.57 0.08 18.40
N GLY A 257 -1.29 0.98 17.73
CA GLY A 257 -2.57 1.51 18.13
C GLY A 257 -2.68 3.01 17.86
N PRO A 258 -3.90 3.56 17.97
CA PRO A 258 -4.13 4.98 17.79
C PRO A 258 -3.60 5.79 18.98
N ALA A 259 -3.06 6.97 18.67
CA ALA A 259 -2.74 8.02 19.62
C ALA A 259 -3.49 9.31 19.25
N ASP A 260 -4.20 9.88 20.22
CA ASP A 260 -4.98 11.10 20.02
C ASP A 260 -4.20 12.34 20.45
N ALA A 261 -4.10 13.30 19.53
CA ALA A 261 -3.49 14.59 19.72
C ALA A 261 -4.51 15.72 19.50
N THR A 262 -4.48 16.74 20.35
CA THR A 262 -5.36 17.91 20.25
C THR A 262 -4.53 19.15 20.02
N PHE A 263 -4.79 19.83 18.90
CA PHE A 263 -4.23 21.14 18.62
C PHE A 263 -5.25 22.19 19.02
N PHE A 264 -4.85 23.13 19.88
CA PHE A 264 -5.64 24.30 20.23
C PHE A 264 -5.28 25.48 19.31
N GLU A 265 -6.12 26.51 19.25
CA GLU A 265 -5.97 27.64 18.32
C GLU A 265 -4.59 28.32 18.39
N ASP A 266 -4.00 28.41 19.58
CA ASP A 266 -2.66 28.96 19.84
C ASP A 266 -1.55 28.18 19.11
N VAL A 267 -1.75 26.88 18.92
CA VAL A 267 -0.81 25.99 18.25
C VAL A 267 -1.20 25.74 16.79
N GLN A 268 -2.48 25.83 16.45
CA GLN A 268 -2.96 25.51 15.11
C GLN A 268 -2.38 26.40 14.03
N GLY A 269 -2.34 27.73 14.22
CA GLY A 269 -1.90 28.66 13.17
C GLY A 269 -0.59 28.22 12.48
N PRO A 270 0.50 28.02 13.24
CA PRO A 270 1.78 27.54 12.73
C PRO A 270 1.74 26.17 12.01
N TYR A 271 0.88 25.24 12.45
CA TYR A 271 0.97 23.82 12.04
C TYR A 271 -0.26 23.27 11.29
N ALA A 272 -1.30 24.10 11.07
CA ALA A 272 -2.55 23.67 10.46
C ALA A 272 -2.32 23.07 9.07
N ALA A 273 -1.48 23.71 8.25
CA ALA A 273 -1.14 23.22 6.93
C ALA A 273 -0.60 21.78 6.98
N THR A 274 0.38 21.51 7.83
CA THR A 274 0.96 20.18 8.06
C THR A 274 -0.10 19.19 8.52
N VAL A 275 -0.90 19.52 9.53
CA VAL A 275 -1.92 18.62 10.09
C VAL A 275 -3.00 18.25 9.06
N PHE A 276 -3.46 19.20 8.25
CA PHE A 276 -4.53 18.93 7.27
C PHE A 276 -4.01 18.25 6.00
N HIS A 277 -2.78 18.55 5.56
CA HIS A 277 -2.31 18.14 4.22
C HIS A 277 -1.28 17.00 4.23
N SER A 278 -0.68 16.68 5.37
CA SER A 278 0.24 15.54 5.50
C SER A 278 -0.48 14.28 5.96
N TRP A 279 -0.13 13.14 5.37
CA TRP A 279 -0.62 11.84 5.81
C TRP A 279 0.26 11.22 6.89
N LEU A 280 1.58 11.29 6.75
CA LEU A 280 2.51 10.83 7.78
C LEU A 280 2.95 12.01 8.63
N LEU A 281 2.73 11.91 9.93
CA LEU A 281 2.91 13.01 10.85
C LEU A 281 3.81 12.61 12.01
N MET A 282 4.61 13.58 12.47
CA MET A 282 5.25 13.57 13.76
C MET A 282 4.67 14.72 14.59
N VAL A 283 4.32 14.46 15.85
CA VAL A 283 3.66 15.41 16.74
C VAL A 283 4.40 15.45 18.07
N ARG A 284 4.84 16.63 18.47
CA ARG A 284 5.30 16.87 19.84
C ARG A 284 4.15 17.42 20.66
N GLY A 285 4.06 16.98 21.90
CA GLY A 285 3.06 17.52 22.81
C GLY A 285 3.21 17.03 24.24
N VAL A 286 2.25 17.43 25.06
CA VAL A 286 2.22 17.15 26.49
C VAL A 286 1.10 16.17 26.80
N VAL A 287 1.43 15.09 27.49
CA VAL A 287 0.48 14.05 27.90
C VAL A 287 -0.59 14.62 28.84
N ARG A 288 -1.84 14.33 28.54
CA ARG A 288 -3.03 14.61 29.34
C ARG A 288 -3.68 13.29 29.74
N ARG A 289 -3.92 13.11 31.03
CA ARG A 289 -4.58 11.92 31.59
C ARG A 289 -6.02 12.26 31.95
N THR A 290 -6.95 11.43 31.51
CA THR A 290 -8.38 11.53 31.81
C THR A 290 -8.87 10.18 32.32
N GLY A 291 -9.12 10.09 33.63
CA GLY A 291 -9.49 8.83 34.26
C GLY A 291 -8.37 7.77 34.26
N PRO A 292 -8.70 6.49 34.51
CA PRO A 292 -7.69 5.44 34.68
C PRO A 292 -6.91 5.08 33.40
N ARG A 293 -7.57 5.12 32.23
CA ARG A 293 -7.02 4.69 30.94
C ARG A 293 -7.12 5.72 29.81
N GLY A 294 -7.69 6.90 30.06
CA GLY A 294 -7.72 7.95 29.05
C GLY A 294 -6.37 8.66 29.00
N VAL A 295 -5.72 8.63 27.85
CA VAL A 295 -4.52 9.40 27.54
C VAL A 295 -4.73 10.12 26.22
N SER A 296 -4.47 11.42 26.21
CA SER A 296 -4.41 12.24 25.01
C SER A 296 -3.19 13.15 25.05
N ILE A 297 -2.82 13.74 23.93
CA ILE A 297 -1.65 14.61 23.81
C ILE A 297 -2.15 16.01 23.48
N ARG A 298 -1.84 17.00 24.33
CA ARG A 298 -1.97 18.41 23.93
C ARG A 298 -0.79 18.73 23.02
N ALA A 299 -1.03 18.85 21.73
CA ALA A 299 0.01 19.09 20.74
C ALA A 299 0.61 20.50 20.91
N THR A 300 1.92 20.60 20.68
CA THR A 300 2.70 21.85 20.72
C THR A 300 3.46 22.10 19.42
N ALA A 301 3.74 21.04 18.64
CA ALA A 301 4.32 21.14 17.30
C ALA A 301 3.96 19.92 16.45
N ALA A 302 4.01 20.09 15.13
CA ALA A 302 3.86 18.98 14.18
C ALA A 302 4.76 19.16 12.94
N TRP A 303 5.25 18.03 12.43
CA TRP A 303 6.10 17.95 11.24
C TRP A 303 5.59 16.86 10.30
N GLU A 304 5.88 17.00 9.02
CA GLU A 304 5.73 15.92 8.05
C GLU A 304 6.83 14.89 8.28
N LEU A 305 6.47 13.62 8.37
CA LEU A 305 7.41 12.57 8.76
C LEU A 305 8.50 12.32 7.69
N GLY A 306 8.14 12.45 6.41
CA GLY A 306 9.05 12.29 5.28
C GLY A 306 10.16 13.34 5.23
N GLU A 307 9.86 14.61 5.50
CA GLU A 307 10.86 15.70 5.58
C GLU A 307 11.90 15.42 6.68
N VAL A 308 11.43 15.03 7.86
CA VAL A 308 12.32 14.67 8.99
C VAL A 308 13.14 13.42 8.65
N ALA A 309 12.53 12.43 8.01
CA ALA A 309 13.20 11.21 7.58
C ALA A 309 14.29 11.44 6.54
N GLN A 310 14.02 12.31 5.57
CA GLN A 310 15.00 12.69 4.56
C GLN A 310 16.21 13.36 5.21
N ALA A 311 15.97 14.32 6.12
CA ALA A 311 17.05 14.98 6.85
C ALA A 311 17.87 13.98 7.69
N TRP A 312 17.20 13.04 8.36
CA TRP A 312 17.85 11.98 9.13
C TRP A 312 18.68 11.03 8.27
N GLU A 313 18.20 10.66 7.08
CA GLU A 313 18.90 9.75 6.18
C GLU A 313 20.22 10.36 5.66
N PHE A 314 20.25 11.67 5.40
CA PHE A 314 21.43 12.37 4.90
C PHE A 314 22.40 12.85 5.99
N GLY A 315 21.90 13.23 7.16
CA GLY A 315 22.70 13.88 8.21
C GLY A 315 22.48 13.35 9.63
N GLY A 316 21.76 12.23 9.77
CA GLY A 316 21.47 11.59 11.06
C GLY A 316 20.61 12.45 11.98
N ARG A 317 20.72 12.16 13.28
CA ARG A 317 19.94 12.83 14.33
C ARG A 317 20.02 14.36 14.29
N THR A 318 21.23 14.89 14.09
CA THR A 318 21.48 16.33 14.16
C THR A 318 20.73 17.07 13.06
N ALA A 319 20.83 16.60 11.81
CA ALA A 319 20.13 17.22 10.68
C ALA A 319 18.61 17.13 10.83
N ALA A 320 18.09 16.02 11.35
CA ALA A 320 16.66 15.88 11.64
C ALA A 320 16.18 16.93 12.67
N LEU A 321 16.91 17.10 13.77
CA LEU A 321 16.60 18.09 14.80
C LEU A 321 16.71 19.53 14.26
N GLU A 322 17.70 19.82 13.41
CA GLU A 322 17.86 21.12 12.76
C GLU A 322 16.68 21.46 11.86
N VAL A 323 16.21 20.52 11.04
CA VAL A 323 15.02 20.69 10.20
C VAL A 323 13.78 20.90 11.05
N MET A 324 13.62 20.12 12.13
CA MET A 324 12.50 20.30 13.06
C MET A 324 12.52 21.69 13.70
N GLU A 325 13.67 22.16 14.16
CA GLU A 325 13.83 23.48 14.76
C GLU A 325 13.59 24.61 13.76
N GLN A 326 14.08 24.47 12.52
CA GLN A 326 13.86 25.43 11.46
C GLN A 326 12.38 25.52 11.06
N ALA A 327 11.69 24.38 10.98
CA ALA A 327 10.25 24.33 10.75
C ALA A 327 9.50 25.05 11.87
N GLU A 328 9.84 24.82 13.15
CA GLU A 328 9.24 25.55 14.27
C GLU A 328 9.48 27.06 14.20
N ARG A 329 10.72 27.50 13.90
CA ARG A 329 11.05 28.93 13.76
C ARG A 329 10.19 29.58 12.67
N THR A 330 10.09 28.91 11.52
CA THR A 330 9.31 29.38 10.36
C THR A 330 7.83 29.46 10.72
N ALA A 331 7.30 28.43 11.38
CA ALA A 331 5.91 28.36 11.80
C ALA A 331 5.56 29.47 12.83
N ARG A 332 6.48 29.81 13.74
CA ARG A 332 6.33 30.93 14.68
C ARG A 332 6.33 32.29 13.99
N LEU A 333 7.24 32.51 13.03
CA LEU A 333 7.30 33.75 12.26
C LEU A 333 6.01 33.98 11.45
N LEU A 334 5.54 32.95 10.75
CA LEU A 334 4.29 33.02 9.98
C LEU A 334 3.08 33.31 10.88
N ALA A 335 3.04 32.76 12.09
CA ALA A 335 1.97 33.05 13.04
C ALA A 335 2.02 34.51 13.53
N GLN A 336 3.20 35.04 13.83
CA GLN A 336 3.37 36.45 14.21
C GLN A 336 2.95 37.39 13.08
N GLU A 337 3.39 37.11 11.84
CA GLU A 337 3.00 37.88 10.66
C GLU A 337 1.49 37.87 10.42
N ALA A 338 0.84 36.72 10.63
CA ALA A 338 -0.61 36.58 10.52
C ALA A 338 -1.35 37.37 11.60
N GLU A 339 -0.86 37.36 12.85
CA GLU A 339 -1.41 38.16 13.95
C GLU A 339 -1.25 39.66 13.69
N ASP A 340 -0.08 40.10 13.24
CA ASP A 340 0.20 41.50 12.91
C ASP A 340 -0.60 41.98 11.70
N ALA A 341 -0.79 41.13 10.68
CA ALA A 341 -1.68 41.41 9.56
C ALA A 341 -3.14 41.55 10.03
N SER A 342 -3.61 40.66 10.91
CA SER A 342 -4.96 40.73 11.49
C SER A 342 -5.14 42.00 12.33
N ARG A 343 -4.14 42.38 13.13
CA ARG A 343 -4.13 43.62 13.92
C ARG A 343 -4.21 44.86 13.03
N ARG A 344 -3.34 44.96 12.02
CA ARG A 344 -3.32 46.07 11.03
C ARG A 344 -4.64 46.17 10.25
N ALA A 345 -5.25 45.03 9.90
CA ALA A 345 -6.54 45.01 9.23
C ALA A 345 -7.67 45.51 10.16
N SER A 346 -7.64 45.15 11.45
CA SER A 346 -8.59 45.63 12.45
C SER A 346 -8.47 47.15 12.68
N GLU A 347 -7.23 47.66 12.76
CA GLU A 347 -6.94 49.10 12.91
C GLU A 347 -7.41 49.91 11.70
N LYS A 348 -7.13 49.45 10.47
CA LYS A 348 -7.61 50.10 9.24
C LYS A 348 -9.14 50.10 9.09
N ALA A 349 -9.82 49.10 9.65
CA ALA A 349 -11.28 48.98 9.56
C ALA A 349 -12.04 49.82 10.60
N GLY A 350 -11.35 50.58 11.48
CA GLY A 350 -11.97 51.34 12.55
C GLY A 350 -12.76 50.47 13.54
N ALA A 351 -12.48 49.17 13.59
CA ALA A 351 -13.18 48.22 14.44
C ALA A 351 -12.66 48.33 15.89
N PRO A 352 -13.52 48.23 16.91
CA PRO A 352 -13.06 48.14 18.30
C PRO A 352 -12.06 46.99 18.43
N ALA A 353 -11.05 47.14 19.30
CA ALA A 353 -9.97 46.16 19.49
C ALA A 353 -10.53 44.76 19.79
N GLY A 354 -10.69 43.94 18.74
CA GLY A 354 -11.39 42.67 18.82
C GLY A 354 -11.34 41.96 17.47
N ARG A 355 -10.91 40.69 17.50
CA ARG A 355 -10.84 39.82 16.33
C ARG A 355 -12.23 39.68 15.71
N ARG A 356 -12.40 40.02 14.42
CA ARG A 356 -13.67 39.79 13.69
C ARG A 356 -13.94 38.30 13.62
N VAL A 357 -15.03 37.88 14.26
CA VAL A 357 -15.53 36.51 14.24
C VAL A 357 -16.69 36.45 13.25
N LEU A 358 -16.54 35.71 12.16
CA LEU A 358 -17.64 35.47 11.22
C LEU A 358 -18.65 34.57 11.93
N LEU A 359 -19.90 35.01 12.09
CA LEU A 359 -20.95 34.23 12.75
C LEU A 359 -21.85 33.60 11.69
N HIS A 360 -21.98 32.28 11.75
CA HIS A 360 -22.95 31.55 10.97
C HIS A 360 -24.37 31.80 11.49
N ALA A 361 -25.38 31.62 10.63
CA ALA A 361 -26.79 31.76 11.00
C ALA A 361 -27.24 30.83 12.14
N SER A 362 -26.49 29.74 12.39
CA SER A 362 -26.69 28.82 13.52
C SER A 362 -26.10 29.30 14.86
N GLY A 363 -25.49 30.48 14.91
CA GLY A 363 -24.86 31.05 16.11
C GLY A 363 -23.44 30.53 16.40
N PHE A 364 -22.86 29.74 15.49
CA PHE A 364 -21.47 29.29 15.57
C PHE A 364 -20.54 30.27 14.87
N ALA A 365 -19.33 30.40 15.40
CA ALA A 365 -18.31 31.31 14.91
C ALA A 365 -17.32 30.59 13.98
N GLN A 366 -17.23 31.03 12.72
CA GLN A 366 -16.35 30.53 11.68
C GLN A 366 -14.90 30.98 11.91
N SER A 367 -13.98 30.02 11.82
CA SER A 367 -12.54 30.24 12.05
C SER A 367 -11.86 30.89 10.83
N PRO A 368 -10.91 31.81 11.02
CA PRO A 368 -10.11 32.40 9.92
C PRO A 368 -9.28 31.41 9.09
N TYR A 369 -9.11 30.18 9.57
CA TYR A 369 -8.35 29.12 8.90
C TYR A 369 -9.24 28.07 8.25
N ALA A 370 -10.52 28.37 7.99
CA ALA A 370 -11.47 27.43 7.37
C ALA A 370 -11.06 27.01 5.94
N ASP A 371 -10.32 27.87 5.21
CA ASP A 371 -10.10 27.74 3.76
C ASP A 371 -8.61 27.67 3.32
N VAL A 372 -7.69 27.25 4.20
CA VAL A 372 -6.26 27.23 3.83
C VAL A 372 -5.92 25.99 3.01
N ALA A 373 -5.95 26.10 1.68
CA ALA A 373 -5.29 25.18 0.76
C ALA A 373 -3.87 25.70 0.42
N PRO A 374 -2.82 24.86 0.46
CA PRO A 374 -1.46 25.30 0.15
C PRO A 374 -1.27 25.57 -1.34
N ALA A 375 -0.27 26.40 -1.67
CA ALA A 375 0.26 26.52 -3.02
C ALA A 375 1.25 25.37 -3.29
N GLY A 376 0.97 24.53 -4.29
CA GLY A 376 1.82 23.42 -4.74
C GLY A 376 1.10 22.07 -4.84
N GLU A 377 1.61 21.16 -5.66
CA GLU A 377 1.10 19.78 -5.73
C GLU A 377 1.45 19.03 -4.44
N ALA A 378 0.42 18.50 -3.76
CA ALA A 378 0.57 17.65 -2.59
C ALA A 378 1.51 16.47 -2.89
N THR A 379 2.44 16.18 -1.98
CA THR A 379 3.25 14.95 -1.99
C THR A 379 2.30 13.77 -2.16
N ARG A 380 2.39 13.13 -3.35
CA ARG A 380 1.44 12.14 -3.90
C ARG A 380 0.69 11.36 -2.83
N GLN A 381 -0.51 11.84 -2.48
CA GLN A 381 -1.51 10.98 -1.87
C GLN A 381 -1.68 9.78 -2.81
N PRO A 382 -1.62 8.53 -2.33
CA PRO A 382 -2.04 7.39 -3.13
C PRO A 382 -3.45 7.72 -3.65
N GLY A 383 -3.65 7.69 -4.97
CA GLY A 383 -4.87 8.20 -5.63
C GLY A 383 -6.13 7.36 -5.41
N THR A 384 -6.35 6.87 -4.20
CA THR A 384 -7.52 6.12 -3.71
C THR A 384 -7.65 6.34 -2.20
N LYS A 385 -8.89 6.41 -1.70
CA LYS A 385 -9.22 6.47 -0.27
C LYS A 385 -8.48 5.35 0.47
N LEU A 386 -7.54 5.71 1.34
CA LEU A 386 -6.87 4.76 2.22
C LEU A 386 -7.88 4.28 3.26
N TRP A 387 -7.88 2.99 3.58
CA TRP A 387 -8.90 2.39 4.45
C TRP A 387 -9.00 3.03 5.84
N HIS A 388 -7.89 3.56 6.35
CA HIS A 388 -7.80 4.28 7.61
C HIS A 388 -8.07 5.78 7.47
N SER A 389 -8.24 6.33 6.27
CA SER A 389 -8.49 7.76 6.08
C SER A 389 -9.98 8.10 6.27
N SER A 390 -10.26 8.90 7.30
CA SER A 390 -11.51 9.66 7.37
C SER A 390 -11.52 10.75 6.28
N PRO A 391 -12.66 11.08 5.63
CA PRO A 391 -12.76 12.10 4.57
C PRO A 391 -12.33 13.53 4.98
N GLY A 392 -11.87 13.74 6.21
CA GLY A 392 -11.78 15.05 6.84
C GLY A 392 -13.17 15.59 7.15
N SER A 393 -13.29 16.37 8.22
CA SER A 393 -14.48 17.19 8.40
C SER A 393 -14.36 18.40 7.46
N PRO A 394 -15.36 18.69 6.61
CA PRO A 394 -15.42 20.00 5.98
C PRO A 394 -15.49 21.02 7.13
N GLY A 395 -14.53 21.92 7.17
CA GLY A 395 -14.29 22.83 8.29
C GLY A 395 -15.31 23.97 8.36
N TRP A 396 -16.60 23.66 8.40
CA TRP A 396 -17.67 24.64 8.57
C TRP A 396 -17.94 24.97 10.04
#